data_AF-A0A8J8J636-F1
#
_entry.id   AF-A0A8J8J636-F1
#
_cell.length_a   1.000
_cell.length_b   1.000
_cell.length_c   1.000
_cell.angle_alpha   90.00
_cell.angle_beta   90.00
_cell.angle_gamma   90.00
#
_symmetry.space_group_name_H-M   'P 1'
#
loop_
_entity.id
_entity.type
_entity.pdbx_description
1 polymer ?
#
loop_
_entity_poly.entity_id
_entity_poly.type
_entity_poly.pdbx_seq_one_letter_code
_entity_poly.pdbx_strand_id
1 'polypeptide(L)'
;MSFRGMKALVPILIYMIIGFGLASAASFYKWSGSLEVGESVHVEGLTLTVDKNNATGELALIIRAPDKLLGLLKASESGEFEGLSISFKEFNGYGIIDISSGTPFSVSFTTSEDYQKQIEELKQENTALRAENEELKKEVQSLTAENKKLKQQVSELQSKLENQPNTAELRTQITNLTKENRELKAQLANLTNKVNQLKAENEFLSQQNEEYRTMIQNLLKETAQGSEQDYIEQAKKERLIGSVLLKSILFAGAIVGLIGYGLYKKKRGWEYPL
;
A
#
# COMPACT_ATOMS: atom_id res chain seq x y z
N MET A 1 13.09 18.07 -65.81
CA MET A 1 12.66 18.81 -67.01
C MET A 1 12.16 20.16 -66.56
N SER A 2 12.76 21.32 -66.79
CA SER A 2 14.00 21.74 -67.44
C SER A 2 14.53 22.90 -66.58
N PHE A 3 15.70 22.75 -65.95
CA PHE A 3 16.37 23.88 -65.30
C PHE A 3 16.84 24.81 -66.42
N ARG A 4 16.12 25.92 -66.59
CA ARG A 4 16.48 27.00 -67.53
C ARG A 4 17.79 27.61 -67.06
N GLY A 5 18.69 27.85 -68.02
CA GLY A 5 20.13 27.95 -67.81
C GLY A 5 20.56 29.02 -66.81
N MET A 6 21.64 28.70 -66.09
CA MET A 6 22.52 29.68 -65.48
C MET A 6 22.91 30.71 -66.54
N LYS A 7 22.38 31.93 -66.43
CA LYS A 7 22.89 33.06 -67.19
C LYS A 7 24.17 33.51 -66.52
N ALA A 8 25.22 33.64 -67.31
CA ALA A 8 26.52 34.12 -66.88
C ALA A 8 26.38 35.47 -66.17
N LEU A 9 26.97 35.57 -64.98
CA LEU A 9 27.18 36.83 -64.24
C LEU A 9 27.71 37.89 -65.20
N VAL A 10 26.89 38.91 -65.46
CA VAL A 10 27.28 40.09 -66.24
C VAL A 10 28.43 40.78 -65.49
N PRO A 11 29.51 41.22 -66.16
CA PRO A 11 30.66 41.82 -65.50
C PRO A 11 30.24 43.10 -64.75
N ILE A 12 30.43 43.09 -63.43
CA ILE A 12 30.26 44.26 -62.57
C ILE A 12 31.43 45.22 -62.83
N LEU A 13 31.18 46.33 -63.51
CA LEU A 13 32.15 47.41 -63.69
C LEU A 13 32.21 48.25 -62.41
N ILE A 14 33.17 47.95 -61.54
CA ILE A 14 33.44 48.69 -60.30
C ILE A 14 34.24 49.97 -60.66
N TYR A 15 33.59 51.13 -60.65
CA TYR A 15 34.28 52.42 -60.65
C TYR A 15 34.30 53.01 -59.24
N MET A 16 35.43 52.88 -58.54
CA MET A 16 35.71 53.67 -57.34
C MET A 16 36.30 55.01 -57.79
N ILE A 17 35.46 56.03 -57.98
CA ILE A 17 35.94 57.39 -58.25
C ILE A 17 36.13 58.09 -56.91
N ILE A 18 37.37 58.14 -56.40
CA ILE A 18 37.75 59.06 -55.32
C ILE A 18 37.95 60.43 -55.99
N GLY A 19 36.89 61.23 -56.05
CA GLY A 19 36.97 62.58 -56.59
C GLY A 19 37.67 63.55 -55.62
N PHE A 20 38.96 63.83 -55.82
CA PHE A 20 39.61 65.00 -55.22
C PHE A 20 39.33 66.23 -56.10
N GLY A 21 38.17 66.88 -55.89
CA GLY A 21 37.86 68.18 -56.51
C GLY A 21 38.27 69.34 -55.60
N LEU A 22 38.99 70.34 -56.15
CA LEU A 22 39.54 71.51 -55.45
C LEU A 22 38.50 72.51 -54.86
N ALA A 23 37.24 72.11 -54.67
CA ALA A 23 36.22 72.96 -54.07
C ALA A 23 35.19 72.17 -53.24
N SER A 24 35.64 71.18 -52.46
CA SER A 24 34.96 70.63 -51.27
C SER A 24 35.74 69.39 -50.83
N ALA A 25 36.21 69.36 -49.59
CA ALA A 25 36.88 68.20 -48.98
C ALA A 25 35.85 67.11 -48.59
N ALA A 26 34.99 66.70 -49.52
CA ALA A 26 34.02 65.62 -49.31
C ALA A 26 34.40 64.43 -50.21
N SER A 27 34.78 63.31 -49.60
CA SER A 27 34.90 62.03 -50.29
C SER A 27 33.50 61.51 -50.64
N PHE A 28 33.21 61.32 -51.92
CA PHE A 28 31.97 60.70 -52.36
C PHE A 28 32.22 59.23 -52.69
N TYR A 29 31.55 58.34 -51.98
CA TYR A 29 31.58 56.90 -52.24
C TYR A 29 30.41 56.57 -53.16
N LYS A 30 30.67 55.80 -54.21
CA LYS A 30 29.65 55.41 -55.19
C LYS A 30 29.77 53.94 -55.55
N TRP A 31 28.62 53.29 -55.68
CA TRP A 31 28.49 51.96 -56.27
C TRP A 31 27.40 52.00 -57.34
N SER A 32 27.58 51.22 -58.41
CA SER A 32 26.58 51.06 -59.47
C SER A 32 26.59 49.60 -59.90
N GLY A 33 25.41 49.04 -60.13
CA GLY A 33 25.27 47.64 -60.51
C GLY A 33 23.92 47.35 -61.16
N SER A 34 23.85 46.18 -61.79
CA SER A 34 22.61 45.66 -62.37
C SER A 34 22.10 44.47 -61.56
N LEU A 35 20.79 44.38 -61.38
CA LEU A 35 20.11 43.25 -60.75
C LEU A 35 18.95 42.76 -61.63
N GLU A 36 18.85 41.45 -61.82
CA GLU A 36 17.68 40.81 -62.43
C GLU A 36 16.49 40.78 -61.43
N VAL A 37 15.29 40.51 -61.95
CA VAL A 37 14.09 40.37 -61.11
C VAL A 37 14.25 39.22 -60.12
N GLY A 38 14.08 39.51 -58.83
CA GLY A 38 14.27 38.59 -57.72
C GLY A 38 15.66 38.63 -57.10
N GLU A 39 16.64 39.26 -57.75
CA GLU A 39 17.97 39.43 -57.17
C GLU A 39 17.99 40.56 -56.14
N SER A 40 18.91 40.45 -55.17
CA SER A 40 19.08 41.42 -54.10
C SER A 40 20.53 41.78 -53.88
N VAL A 41 20.77 43.03 -53.51
CA VAL A 41 22.06 43.52 -53.02
C VAL A 41 21.90 44.04 -51.60
N HIS A 42 22.89 43.77 -50.76
CA HIS A 42 22.93 44.21 -49.37
C HIS A 42 23.92 45.36 -49.20
N VAL A 43 23.47 46.48 -48.63
CA VAL A 43 24.28 47.69 -48.45
C VAL A 43 24.00 48.32 -47.09
N GLU A 44 25.00 48.41 -46.21
CA GLU A 44 24.88 48.99 -44.85
C GLU A 44 23.64 48.49 -44.06
N GLY A 45 23.35 47.18 -44.16
CA GLY A 45 22.20 46.56 -43.50
C GLY A 45 20.86 46.74 -44.23
N LEU A 46 20.83 47.47 -45.35
CA LEU A 46 19.69 47.52 -46.24
C LEU A 46 19.74 46.36 -47.23
N THR A 47 18.56 45.85 -47.59
CA THR A 47 18.37 44.90 -48.68
C THR A 47 17.59 45.59 -49.79
N LEU A 48 18.21 45.68 -50.96
CA LEU A 48 17.63 46.27 -52.15
C LEU A 48 17.31 45.13 -53.12
N THR A 49 16.04 44.89 -53.37
CA THR A 49 15.55 43.80 -54.23
C THR A 49 14.86 44.39 -55.45
N VAL A 50 15.23 43.93 -56.64
CA VAL A 50 14.47 44.25 -57.85
C VAL A 50 13.29 43.31 -57.94
N ASP A 51 12.09 43.86 -58.01
CA ASP A 51 10.86 43.08 -58.18
C ASP A 51 10.02 43.66 -59.33
N LYS A 52 9.08 42.87 -59.82
CA LYS A 52 8.23 43.20 -60.96
C LYS A 52 6.78 43.24 -60.53
N ASN A 53 6.10 44.34 -60.87
CA ASN A 53 4.66 44.41 -60.72
C ASN A 53 4.00 43.44 -61.72
N ASN A 54 3.32 42.41 -61.23
CA ASN A 54 2.69 41.39 -62.08
C ASN A 54 1.54 41.93 -62.94
N ALA A 55 0.93 43.06 -62.57
CA ALA A 55 -0.17 43.66 -63.31
C ALA A 55 0.30 44.62 -64.41
N THR A 56 1.29 45.48 -64.13
CA THR A 56 1.78 46.49 -65.07
C THR A 56 3.02 46.07 -65.84
N GLY A 57 3.75 45.08 -65.31
CA GLY A 57 5.04 44.63 -65.86
C GLY A 57 6.22 45.55 -65.53
N GLU A 58 5.99 46.67 -64.85
CA GLU A 58 7.01 47.64 -64.46
C GLU A 58 7.92 47.08 -63.36
N LEU A 59 9.21 47.38 -63.44
CA LEU A 59 10.14 47.05 -62.37
C LEU A 59 10.11 48.12 -61.28
N ALA A 60 10.36 47.66 -60.05
CA ALA A 60 10.56 48.51 -58.91
C ALA A 60 11.69 47.97 -58.03
N LEU A 61 12.41 48.89 -57.41
CA LEU A 61 13.39 48.58 -56.38
C LEU A 61 12.72 48.66 -55.02
N ILE A 62 12.69 47.54 -54.31
CA ILE A 62 12.18 47.45 -52.95
C ILE A 62 13.36 47.62 -52.00
N ILE A 63 13.27 48.60 -51.10
CA ILE A 63 14.34 48.94 -50.16
C ILE A 63 13.87 48.59 -48.75
N ARG A 64 14.54 47.63 -48.11
CA ARG A 64 14.18 47.11 -46.78
C ARG A 64 15.33 47.30 -45.80
N ALA A 65 15.00 47.71 -44.59
CA ALA A 65 15.84 47.49 -43.41
C ALA A 65 15.48 46.10 -42.81
N PRO A 66 16.25 45.58 -41.83
CA PRO A 66 16.04 44.22 -41.29
C PRO A 66 14.60 43.93 -40.86
N ASP A 67 13.93 44.89 -40.23
CA ASP A 67 12.60 44.70 -39.65
C ASP A 67 11.49 45.55 -40.32
N LYS A 68 11.81 46.35 -41.33
CA LYS A 68 10.83 47.27 -41.95
C LYS A 68 11.12 47.57 -43.42
N LEU A 69 10.05 47.77 -44.19
CA LEU A 69 10.12 48.35 -45.52
C LEU A 69 10.41 49.85 -45.40
N LEU A 70 11.48 50.32 -46.04
CA LEU A 70 11.82 51.75 -46.05
C LEU A 70 11.15 52.49 -47.19
N GLY A 71 11.05 51.84 -48.35
CA GLY A 71 10.41 52.44 -49.51
C GLY A 71 10.50 51.58 -50.75
N LEU A 72 9.92 52.12 -51.82
CA LEU A 72 9.91 51.55 -53.15
C LEU A 72 10.25 52.65 -54.14
N LEU A 73 11.18 52.39 -55.05
CA LEU A 73 11.51 53.28 -56.16
C LEU A 73 11.05 52.65 -57.47
N LYS A 74 10.21 53.34 -58.22
CA LYS A 74 9.87 52.97 -59.59
C LYS A 74 10.99 53.34 -60.55
N ALA A 75 10.89 52.87 -61.79
CA ALA A 75 11.87 53.17 -62.82
C ALA A 75 12.12 54.69 -62.97
N SER A 76 13.38 55.07 -62.96
CA SER A 76 13.88 56.46 -63.02
C SER A 76 13.63 57.31 -61.76
N GLU A 77 13.19 56.71 -60.65
CA GLU A 77 13.09 57.39 -59.37
C GLU A 77 14.38 57.31 -58.55
N SER A 78 14.56 58.27 -57.65
CA SER A 78 15.64 58.31 -56.69
C SER A 78 15.12 58.77 -55.33
N GLY A 79 15.76 58.30 -54.26
CA GLY A 79 15.45 58.71 -52.89
C GLY A 79 16.65 58.57 -51.97
N GLU A 80 16.50 59.10 -50.76
CA GLU A 80 17.50 59.01 -49.71
C GLU A 80 17.01 58.07 -48.61
N PHE A 81 17.81 57.05 -48.28
CA PHE A 81 17.45 55.99 -47.35
C PHE A 81 18.63 55.74 -46.41
N GLU A 82 18.44 56.01 -45.11
CA GLU A 82 19.46 55.80 -44.07
C GLU A 82 20.84 56.38 -44.44
N GLY A 83 20.87 57.59 -45.03
CA GLY A 83 22.12 58.28 -45.44
C GLY A 83 22.73 57.80 -46.77
N LEU A 84 22.03 56.93 -47.50
CA LEU A 84 22.37 56.51 -48.85
C LEU A 84 21.44 57.18 -49.86
N SER A 85 21.99 57.88 -50.84
CA SER A 85 21.25 58.31 -52.02
C SER A 85 21.20 57.16 -53.02
N ILE A 86 20.00 56.63 -53.26
CA ILE A 86 19.75 55.47 -54.11
C ILE A 86 18.90 55.91 -55.29
N SER A 87 19.31 55.55 -56.51
CA SER A 87 18.49 55.72 -57.71
C SER A 87 18.32 54.41 -58.45
N PHE A 88 17.14 54.25 -59.04
CA PHE A 88 16.76 53.06 -59.77
C PHE A 88 16.38 53.40 -61.21
N LYS A 89 16.92 52.65 -62.16
CA LYS A 89 16.57 52.75 -63.58
C LYS A 89 16.24 51.37 -64.12
N GLU A 90 15.20 51.29 -64.92
CA GLU A 90 14.89 50.08 -65.66
C GLU A 90 15.59 50.12 -67.02
N PHE A 91 16.23 49.02 -67.41
CA PHE A 91 16.80 48.87 -68.74
C PHE A 91 16.70 47.41 -69.19
N ASN A 92 16.08 47.16 -70.35
CA ASN A 92 15.96 45.82 -70.96
C ASN A 92 15.46 44.72 -70.01
N GLY A 93 14.55 45.05 -69.08
CA GLY A 93 13.95 44.08 -68.16
C GLY A 93 14.81 43.71 -66.94
N TYR A 94 15.92 44.42 -66.71
CA TYR A 94 16.67 44.38 -65.45
C TYR A 94 16.77 45.79 -64.85
N GLY A 95 17.07 45.83 -63.56
CA GLY A 95 17.25 47.05 -62.80
C GLY A 95 18.71 47.50 -62.80
N ILE A 96 18.96 48.79 -63.03
CA ILE A 96 20.23 49.46 -62.80
C ILE A 96 20.08 50.30 -61.54
N ILE A 97 21.00 50.13 -60.59
CA ILE A 97 20.96 50.78 -59.29
C ILE A 97 22.24 51.58 -59.13
N ASP A 98 22.11 52.87 -58.83
CA ASP A 98 23.23 53.71 -58.42
C ASP A 98 23.04 54.09 -56.95
N ILE A 99 24.09 53.90 -56.15
CA ILE A 99 24.13 54.22 -54.72
C ILE A 99 25.29 55.17 -54.47
N SER A 100 25.05 56.22 -53.70
CA SER A 100 26.11 57.14 -53.26
C SER A 100 25.94 57.60 -51.82
N SER A 101 27.06 57.84 -51.14
CA SER A 101 27.08 58.40 -49.79
C SER A 101 28.31 59.26 -49.54
N GLY A 102 28.22 60.14 -48.54
CA GLY A 102 29.35 60.92 -48.04
C GLY A 102 30.30 60.11 -47.14
N THR A 103 29.88 58.93 -46.67
CA THR A 103 30.69 58.00 -45.87
C THR A 103 30.94 56.70 -46.62
N PRO A 104 32.07 55.99 -46.35
CA PRO A 104 32.29 54.66 -46.93
C PRO A 104 31.15 53.72 -46.59
N PHE A 105 30.79 52.86 -47.53
CA PHE A 105 29.77 51.83 -47.33
C PHE A 105 30.20 50.50 -47.96
N SER A 106 29.74 49.39 -47.37
CA SER A 106 29.97 48.04 -47.87
C SER A 106 28.80 47.55 -48.71
N VAL A 107 29.12 46.84 -49.79
CA VAL A 107 28.15 46.18 -50.68
C VAL A 107 28.45 44.70 -50.70
N SER A 108 27.45 43.86 -50.42
CA SER A 108 27.57 42.41 -50.47
C SER A 108 26.41 41.78 -51.23
N PHE A 109 26.67 40.62 -51.83
CA PHE A 109 25.69 39.83 -52.55
C PHE A 109 25.59 38.47 -51.88
N THR A 110 24.37 37.94 -51.77
CA THR A 110 24.20 36.55 -51.33
C THR A 110 24.60 35.64 -52.47
N THR A 111 25.61 34.81 -52.24
CA THR A 111 26.12 33.89 -53.25
C THR A 111 25.34 32.57 -53.25
N SER A 112 25.47 31.79 -54.33
CA SER A 112 24.90 30.43 -54.33
C SER A 112 25.53 29.54 -53.24
N GLU A 113 26.76 29.80 -52.82
CA GLU A 113 27.44 29.04 -51.77
C GLU A 113 26.81 29.32 -50.39
N ASP A 114 26.43 30.57 -50.14
CA ASP A 114 25.73 30.95 -48.90
C ASP A 114 24.38 30.23 -48.77
N TYR A 115 23.60 30.18 -49.86
CA TYR A 115 22.36 29.43 -49.89
C TYR A 115 22.57 27.93 -49.69
N GLN A 116 23.62 27.35 -50.28
CA GLN A 116 23.95 25.93 -50.09
C GLN A 116 24.31 25.63 -48.64
N LYS A 117 25.10 26.51 -48.00
CA LYS A 117 25.47 26.38 -46.59
C LYS A 117 24.23 26.43 -45.69
N GLN A 118 23.34 27.40 -45.91
CA GLN A 118 22.09 27.52 -45.15
C GLN A 118 21.19 26.29 -45.33
N ILE A 119 21.09 25.75 -46.55
CA ILE A 119 20.35 24.51 -46.81
C ILE A 119 20.94 23.33 -46.02
N GLU A 120 22.27 23.24 -45.96
CA GLU A 120 22.94 22.15 -45.25
C GLU A 120 22.77 22.27 -43.73
N GLU A 121 22.87 23.48 -43.18
CA GLU A 121 22.57 23.77 -41.77
C GLU A 121 21.12 23.39 -41.42
N LEU A 122 20.15 23.80 -42.25
CA LEU A 122 18.75 23.46 -42.05
C LEU A 122 18.49 21.94 -42.13
N LYS A 123 19.20 21.21 -42.99
CA LYS A 123 19.10 19.73 -43.03
C LYS A 123 19.66 19.09 -41.76
N GLN A 124 20.78 19.58 -41.25
CA GLN A 124 21.37 19.09 -40.02
C GLN A 124 20.43 19.34 -38.84
N GLU A 125 19.86 20.54 -38.74
CA GLU A 125 18.87 20.88 -37.72
C GLU A 125 17.62 19.98 -37.83
N ASN A 126 17.09 19.78 -39.04
CA ASN A 126 15.95 18.89 -39.25
C ASN A 126 16.25 17.45 -38.82
N THR A 127 17.47 16.99 -39.07
CA THR A 127 17.92 15.65 -38.66
C THR A 127 18.01 15.53 -37.14
N ALA A 128 18.55 16.55 -36.46
CA ALA A 128 18.61 16.60 -35.00
C ALA A 128 17.21 16.62 -34.37
N LEU A 129 16.31 17.48 -34.87
CA LEU A 129 14.92 17.56 -34.40
C LEU A 129 14.13 16.27 -34.62
N ARG A 130 14.43 15.52 -35.68
CA ARG A 130 13.84 14.19 -35.91
C ARG A 130 14.34 13.18 -34.87
N ALA A 131 15.63 13.20 -34.55
CA ALA A 131 16.20 12.32 -33.54
C ALA A 131 15.60 12.59 -32.15
N GLU A 132 15.50 13.86 -31.75
CA GLU A 132 14.87 14.28 -30.49
C GLU A 132 13.40 13.87 -30.43
N ASN A 133 12.64 14.05 -31.52
CA ASN A 133 11.25 13.58 -31.58
C ASN A 133 11.10 12.08 -31.37
N GLU A 134 12.00 11.26 -31.92
CA GLU A 134 11.98 9.82 -31.74
C GLU A 134 12.35 9.41 -30.30
N GLU A 135 13.24 10.14 -29.65
CA GLU A 135 13.55 9.95 -28.23
C GLU A 135 12.36 10.29 -27.32
N LEU A 136 11.73 11.44 -27.53
CA LEU A 136 10.54 11.85 -26.79
C LEU A 136 9.38 10.86 -26.97
N LYS A 137 9.18 10.31 -28.17
CA LYS A 137 8.18 9.25 -28.40
C LYS A 137 8.45 8.00 -27.55
N LYS A 138 9.70 7.58 -27.43
CA LYS A 138 10.07 6.43 -26.58
C LYS A 138 9.82 6.72 -25.11
N GLU A 139 10.15 7.92 -24.65
CA GLU A 139 9.88 8.34 -23.27
C GLU A 139 8.38 8.34 -22.96
N VAL A 140 7.55 8.91 -23.85
CA VAL A 140 6.09 8.88 -23.72
C VAL A 140 5.55 7.45 -23.65
N GLN A 141 6.06 6.54 -24.48
CA GLN A 141 5.66 5.12 -24.41
C GLN A 141 6.04 4.48 -23.06
N SER A 142 7.24 4.76 -22.56
CA SER A 142 7.70 4.28 -21.25
C SER A 142 6.82 4.78 -20.11
N LEU A 143 6.58 6.09 -20.05
CA LEU A 143 5.72 6.72 -19.04
C LEU A 143 4.28 6.20 -19.12
N THR A 144 3.77 5.95 -20.33
CA THR A 144 2.43 5.36 -20.52
C THR A 144 2.35 3.95 -19.94
N ALA A 145 3.39 3.13 -20.14
CA ALA A 145 3.47 1.79 -19.58
C ALA A 145 3.57 1.82 -18.03
N GLU A 146 4.36 2.73 -17.48
CA GLU A 146 4.45 2.93 -16.03
C GLU A 146 3.12 3.38 -15.43
N ASN A 147 2.44 4.33 -16.06
CA ASN A 147 1.13 4.81 -15.61
C ASN A 147 0.09 3.67 -15.59
N LYS A 148 0.10 2.79 -16.61
CA LYS A 148 -0.74 1.59 -16.63
C LYS A 148 -0.44 0.65 -15.47
N LYS A 149 0.85 0.42 -15.16
CA LYS A 149 1.29 -0.41 -14.02
C LYS A 149 0.83 0.19 -12.68
N LEU A 150 1.00 1.50 -12.50
CA LEU A 150 0.55 2.19 -11.28
C LEU A 150 -0.97 2.12 -11.11
N LYS A 151 -1.75 2.31 -12.18
CA LYS A 151 -3.22 2.14 -12.13
C LYS A 151 -3.62 0.73 -11.71
N GLN A 152 -2.92 -0.30 -12.20
CA GLN A 152 -3.16 -1.67 -11.78
C GLN A 152 -2.85 -1.86 -10.29
N GLN A 153 -1.71 -1.35 -9.81
CA GLN A 153 -1.35 -1.41 -8.39
C GLN A 153 -2.36 -0.69 -7.49
N VAL A 154 -2.86 0.48 -7.91
CA VAL A 154 -3.92 1.20 -7.19
C VAL A 154 -5.19 0.36 -7.12
N SER A 155 -5.61 -0.25 -8.23
CA SER A 155 -6.79 -1.14 -8.25
C SER A 155 -6.60 -2.37 -7.35
N GLU A 156 -5.42 -2.98 -7.36
CA GLU A 156 -5.09 -4.10 -6.46
C GLU A 156 -5.10 -3.67 -4.98
N LEU A 157 -4.59 -2.49 -4.66
CA LEU A 157 -4.62 -1.94 -3.30
C LEU A 157 -6.03 -1.60 -2.86
N GLN A 158 -6.85 -1.02 -3.75
CA GLN A 158 -8.27 -0.76 -3.49
C GLN A 158 -9.02 -2.07 -3.21
N SER A 159 -8.83 -3.10 -4.03
CA SER A 159 -9.43 -4.41 -3.80
C SER A 159 -8.96 -5.04 -2.48
N LYS A 160 -7.68 -4.90 -2.12
CA LYS A 160 -7.18 -5.35 -0.81
C LYS A 160 -7.81 -4.58 0.36
N LEU A 161 -8.05 -3.28 0.21
CA LEU A 161 -8.69 -2.45 1.22
C LEU A 161 -10.18 -2.80 1.37
N GLU A 162 -10.88 -3.06 0.27
CA GLU A 162 -12.28 -3.51 0.28
C GLU A 162 -12.43 -4.92 0.88
N ASN A 163 -11.47 -5.81 0.61
CA ASN A 163 -11.47 -7.17 1.15
C ASN A 163 -10.88 -7.29 2.56
N GLN A 164 -10.38 -6.20 3.15
CA GLN A 164 -10.02 -6.21 4.57
C GLN A 164 -11.31 -6.22 5.39
N PRO A 165 -11.44 -7.11 6.39
CA PRO A 165 -12.62 -7.12 7.26
C PRO A 165 -12.73 -5.74 7.89
N ASN A 166 -13.87 -5.10 7.65
CA ASN A 166 -14.10 -3.74 8.07
C ASN A 166 -13.87 -3.68 9.58
N THR A 167 -13.15 -2.67 10.09
CA THR A 167 -12.82 -2.60 11.53
C THR A 167 -14.05 -2.75 12.44
N ALA A 168 -15.25 -2.42 11.94
CA ALA A 168 -16.54 -2.67 12.56
C ALA A 168 -16.91 -4.17 12.68
N GLU A 169 -16.63 -5.01 11.68
CA GLU A 169 -16.88 -6.45 11.71
C GLU A 169 -15.97 -7.13 12.74
N LEU A 170 -14.67 -6.80 12.73
CA LEU A 170 -13.72 -7.30 13.74
C LEU A 170 -14.12 -6.86 15.15
N ARG A 171 -14.57 -5.61 15.34
CA ARG A 171 -15.08 -5.13 16.64
C ARG A 171 -16.33 -5.90 17.09
N THR A 172 -17.22 -6.21 16.16
CA THR A 172 -18.43 -7.00 16.43
C THR A 172 -18.07 -8.42 16.84
N GLN A 173 -17.14 -9.05 16.11
CA GLN A 173 -16.64 -10.38 16.42
C GLN A 173 -15.94 -10.43 17.79
N ILE A 174 -15.11 -9.44 18.11
CA ILE A 174 -14.48 -9.29 19.44
C ILE A 174 -15.54 -9.16 20.54
N THR A 175 -16.58 -8.35 20.31
CA THR A 175 -17.66 -8.16 21.29
C THR A 175 -18.43 -9.46 21.53
N ASN A 176 -18.75 -10.21 20.46
CA ASN A 176 -19.43 -11.49 20.56
C ASN A 176 -18.59 -12.53 21.29
N LEU A 177 -17.31 -12.70 20.92
CA LEU A 177 -16.38 -13.60 21.59
C LEU A 177 -16.17 -13.23 23.07
N THR A 178 -16.17 -11.92 23.39
CA THR A 178 -16.09 -11.45 24.77
C THR A 178 -17.33 -11.85 25.58
N LYS A 179 -18.52 -11.77 24.98
CA LYS A 179 -19.77 -12.21 25.62
C LYS A 179 -19.76 -13.72 25.86
N GLU A 180 -19.41 -14.50 24.85
CA GLU A 180 -19.30 -15.97 24.96
C GLU A 180 -18.30 -16.37 26.06
N ASN A 181 -17.14 -15.71 26.13
CA ASN A 181 -16.15 -15.97 27.18
C ASN A 181 -16.70 -15.71 28.59
N ARG A 182 -17.52 -14.66 28.77
CA ARG A 182 -18.18 -14.38 30.05
C ARG A 182 -19.21 -15.45 30.41
N GLU A 183 -20.00 -15.90 29.44
CA GLU A 183 -20.99 -16.96 29.64
C GLU A 183 -20.32 -18.29 30.03
N LEU A 184 -19.24 -18.67 29.33
CA LEU A 184 -18.46 -19.85 29.66
C LEU A 184 -17.84 -19.77 31.06
N LYS A 185 -17.31 -18.60 31.47
CA LYS A 185 -16.81 -18.39 32.83
C LYS A 185 -17.91 -18.56 33.89
N ALA A 186 -19.11 -18.04 33.63
CA ALA A 186 -20.24 -18.20 34.54
C ALA A 186 -20.68 -19.67 34.65
N GLN A 187 -20.72 -20.40 33.53
CA GLN A 187 -20.99 -21.84 33.53
C GLN A 187 -19.94 -22.61 34.31
N LEU A 188 -18.65 -22.30 34.10
CA LEU A 188 -17.55 -22.94 34.83
C LEU A 188 -17.64 -22.70 36.35
N ALA A 189 -17.97 -21.48 36.77
CA ALA A 189 -18.20 -21.16 38.18
C ALA A 189 -19.37 -21.96 38.76
N ASN A 190 -20.48 -22.07 38.01
CA ASN A 190 -21.64 -22.86 38.43
C ASN A 190 -21.29 -24.36 38.56
N LEU A 191 -20.62 -24.93 37.56
CA LEU A 191 -20.15 -26.32 37.61
C LEU A 191 -19.21 -26.54 38.80
N THR A 192 -18.29 -25.61 39.06
CA THR A 192 -17.37 -25.68 40.20
C THR A 192 -18.14 -25.70 41.53
N ASN A 193 -19.14 -24.83 41.68
CA ASN A 193 -20.00 -24.82 42.86
C ASN A 193 -20.76 -26.13 43.02
N LYS A 194 -21.30 -26.69 41.93
CA LYS A 194 -22.00 -27.97 41.95
C LYS A 194 -21.08 -29.13 42.34
N VAL A 195 -19.85 -29.14 41.83
CA VAL A 195 -18.84 -30.13 42.24
C VAL A 195 -18.51 -30.02 43.72
N ASN A 196 -18.35 -28.80 44.24
CA ASN A 196 -18.09 -28.59 45.68
C ASN A 196 -19.27 -29.05 46.56
N GLN A 197 -20.50 -28.77 46.14
CA GLN A 197 -21.70 -29.26 46.83
C GLN A 197 -21.78 -30.78 46.84
N LEU A 198 -21.59 -31.44 45.69
CA LEU A 198 -21.58 -32.89 45.60
C LEU A 198 -20.45 -33.52 46.42
N LYS A 199 -19.28 -32.86 46.48
CA LYS A 199 -18.17 -33.32 47.32
C LYS A 199 -18.54 -33.25 48.80
N ALA A 200 -19.13 -32.15 49.25
CA ALA A 200 -19.60 -32.01 50.63
C ALA A 200 -20.70 -33.04 50.98
N GLU A 201 -21.64 -33.28 50.06
CA GLU A 201 -22.66 -34.32 50.23
C GLU A 201 -22.06 -35.72 50.33
N ASN A 202 -21.06 -36.03 49.49
CA ASN A 202 -20.37 -37.31 49.54
C ASN A 202 -19.57 -37.48 50.86
N GLU A 203 -18.89 -36.44 51.33
CA GLU A 203 -18.21 -36.45 52.63
C GLU A 203 -19.21 -36.69 53.77
N PHE A 204 -20.38 -36.03 53.74
CA PHE A 204 -21.44 -36.23 54.72
C PHE A 204 -22.03 -37.65 54.70
N LEU A 205 -22.30 -38.19 53.51
CA LEU A 205 -22.77 -39.58 53.36
C LEU A 205 -21.71 -40.59 53.81
N SER A 206 -20.43 -40.31 53.55
CA SER A 206 -19.33 -41.15 54.03
C SER A 206 -19.24 -41.16 55.55
N GLN A 207 -19.44 -40.00 56.21
CA GLN A 207 -19.49 -39.92 57.67
C GLN A 207 -20.67 -40.72 58.24
N GLN A 208 -21.88 -40.55 57.69
CA GLN A 208 -23.04 -41.35 58.09
C GLN A 208 -22.81 -42.85 57.94
N ASN A 209 -22.20 -43.28 56.83
CA ASN A 209 -21.88 -44.69 56.62
C ASN A 209 -20.93 -45.23 57.69
N GLU A 210 -19.95 -44.43 58.13
CA GLU A 210 -19.02 -44.83 59.19
C GLU A 210 -19.69 -44.86 60.57
N GLU A 211 -20.60 -43.93 60.84
CA GLU A 211 -21.45 -43.95 62.04
C GLU A 211 -22.34 -45.20 62.06
N TYR A 212 -23.02 -45.53 60.96
CA TYR A 212 -23.83 -46.75 60.85
C TYR A 212 -22.99 -48.02 61.02
N ARG A 213 -21.80 -48.08 60.43
CA ARG A 213 -20.87 -49.21 60.63
C ARG A 213 -20.49 -49.37 62.10
N THR A 214 -20.18 -48.27 62.78
CA THR A 214 -19.85 -48.27 64.21
C THR A 214 -21.03 -48.74 65.05
N MET A 215 -22.24 -48.26 64.75
CA MET A 215 -23.47 -48.68 65.43
C MET A 215 -23.75 -50.17 65.24
N ILE A 216 -23.60 -50.69 64.02
CA ILE A 216 -23.75 -52.12 63.73
C ILE A 216 -22.73 -52.96 64.51
N GLN A 217 -21.46 -52.53 64.54
CA GLN A 217 -20.42 -53.22 65.32
C GLN A 217 -20.73 -53.24 66.82
N ASN A 218 -21.22 -52.12 67.37
CA ASN A 218 -21.63 -52.04 68.78
C ASN A 218 -22.80 -52.98 69.07
N LEU A 219 -23.84 -52.99 68.23
CA LEU A 219 -24.99 -53.89 68.38
C LEU A 219 -24.59 -55.38 68.28
N LEU A 220 -23.67 -55.72 67.37
CA LEU A 220 -23.13 -57.07 67.26
C LEU A 220 -22.38 -57.48 68.53
N LYS A 221 -21.59 -56.57 69.10
CA LYS A 221 -20.87 -56.80 70.36
C LYS A 221 -21.83 -56.96 71.54
N GLU A 222 -22.85 -56.10 71.64
CA GLU A 222 -23.90 -56.21 72.66
C GLU A 222 -24.67 -57.52 72.55
N THR A 223 -25.02 -57.95 71.34
CA THR A 223 -25.70 -59.23 71.10
C THR A 223 -24.82 -60.42 71.50
N ALA A 224 -23.53 -60.38 71.15
CA ALA A 224 -22.57 -61.41 71.57
C ALA A 224 -22.44 -61.47 73.10
N GLN A 225 -22.29 -60.32 73.76
CA GLN A 225 -22.19 -60.23 75.23
C GLN A 225 -23.49 -60.66 75.93
N GLY A 226 -24.65 -60.25 75.42
CA GLY A 226 -25.96 -60.67 75.95
C GLY A 226 -26.14 -62.18 75.85
N SER A 227 -25.74 -62.78 74.73
CA SER A 227 -25.77 -64.24 74.59
C SER A 227 -24.82 -64.93 75.60
N GLU A 228 -23.59 -64.45 75.76
CA GLU A 228 -22.65 -64.99 76.76
C GLU A 228 -23.19 -64.83 78.20
N GLN A 229 -23.79 -63.70 78.52
CA GLN A 229 -24.43 -63.46 79.82
C GLN A 229 -25.62 -64.37 80.05
N ASP A 230 -26.50 -64.56 79.07
CA ASP A 230 -27.62 -65.50 79.13
C ASP A 230 -27.14 -66.93 79.34
N TYR A 231 -26.10 -67.36 78.63
CA TYR A 231 -25.48 -68.68 78.85
C TYR A 231 -24.93 -68.82 80.27
N ILE A 232 -24.24 -67.81 80.79
CA ILE A 232 -23.70 -67.81 82.15
C ILE A 232 -24.83 -67.80 83.20
N GLU A 233 -25.91 -67.05 82.99
CA GLU A 233 -27.06 -67.02 83.87
C GLU A 233 -27.82 -68.35 83.89
N GLN A 234 -28.06 -68.96 82.73
CA GLN A 234 -28.65 -70.29 82.63
C GLN A 234 -27.80 -71.32 83.37
N ALA A 235 -26.49 -71.35 83.15
CA ALA A 235 -25.57 -72.25 83.85
C ALA A 235 -25.58 -72.03 85.38
N LYS A 236 -25.66 -70.77 85.85
CA LYS A 236 -25.81 -70.44 87.28
C LYS A 236 -27.15 -70.93 87.85
N LYS A 237 -28.26 -70.73 87.14
CA LYS A 237 -29.60 -71.20 87.54
C LYS A 237 -29.63 -72.72 87.62
N GLU A 238 -29.10 -73.42 86.62
CA GLU A 238 -28.97 -74.89 86.64
C GLU A 238 -28.15 -75.38 87.84
N ARG A 239 -27.02 -74.73 88.13
CA ARG A 239 -26.19 -75.07 89.30
C ARG A 239 -26.94 -74.84 90.63
N LEU A 240 -27.72 -73.76 90.75
CA LEU A 240 -28.53 -73.47 91.93
C LEU A 240 -29.65 -74.52 92.09
N ILE A 241 -30.36 -74.84 91.01
CA ILE A 241 -31.41 -75.88 91.01
C ILE A 241 -30.80 -77.24 91.41
N GLY A 242 -29.65 -77.61 90.83
CA GLY A 242 -28.92 -78.82 91.21
C GLY A 242 -28.53 -78.85 92.69
N SER A 243 -28.07 -77.71 93.24
CA SER A 243 -27.71 -77.59 94.67
C SER A 243 -28.93 -77.71 95.60
N VAL A 244 -30.05 -77.09 95.24
CA VAL A 244 -31.30 -77.18 96.01
C VAL A 244 -31.85 -78.61 95.99
N LEU A 245 -31.85 -79.27 94.83
CA LEU A 245 -32.23 -80.68 94.70
C LEU A 245 -31.31 -81.59 95.53
N LEU A 246 -30.01 -81.35 95.54
CA LEU A 246 -29.08 -82.14 96.35
C LEU A 246 -29.36 -81.98 97.85
N LYS A 247 -29.60 -80.74 98.32
CA LYS A 247 -29.94 -80.46 99.72
C LYS A 247 -31.27 -81.07 100.12
N SER A 248 -32.29 -81.05 99.24
CA SER A 248 -33.59 -81.66 99.53
C SER A 248 -33.48 -83.18 99.63
N ILE A 249 -32.69 -83.83 98.75
CA ILE A 249 -32.39 -85.26 98.83
C ILE A 249 -31.66 -85.59 100.14
N LEU A 250 -30.67 -84.79 100.53
CA LEU A 250 -29.95 -84.98 101.81
C LEU A 250 -30.89 -84.81 103.02
N PHE A 251 -31.76 -83.80 103.01
CA PHE A 251 -32.72 -83.57 104.09
C PHE A 251 -33.77 -84.68 104.18
N ALA A 252 -34.31 -85.12 103.05
CA ALA A 252 -35.20 -86.27 102.98
C ALA A 252 -34.50 -87.54 103.50
N GLY A 253 -33.24 -87.77 103.11
CA GLY A 253 -32.42 -88.86 103.63
C GLY A 253 -32.20 -88.78 105.15
N ALA A 254 -31.98 -87.58 105.68
CA ALA A 254 -31.88 -87.36 107.12
C ALA A 254 -33.20 -87.65 107.85
N ILE A 255 -34.34 -87.23 107.29
CA ILE A 255 -35.66 -87.55 107.85
C ILE A 255 -35.90 -89.06 107.85
N VAL A 256 -35.64 -89.74 106.72
CA VAL A 256 -35.80 -91.19 106.60
C VAL A 256 -34.87 -91.90 107.57
N GLY A 257 -33.63 -91.42 107.74
CA GLY A 257 -32.69 -91.90 108.74
C GLY A 257 -33.20 -91.73 110.17
N LEU A 258 -33.78 -90.57 110.50
CA LEU A 258 -34.37 -90.30 111.82
C LEU A 258 -35.62 -91.15 112.10
N ILE A 259 -36.52 -91.31 111.13
CA ILE A 259 -37.69 -92.19 111.24
C ILE A 259 -37.23 -93.64 111.40
N GLY A 260 -36.27 -94.08 110.58
CA GLY A 260 -35.66 -95.40 110.68
C GLY A 260 -35.02 -95.64 112.05
N TYR A 261 -34.31 -94.64 112.58
CA TYR A 261 -33.73 -94.69 113.92
C TYR A 261 -34.79 -94.71 115.04
N GLY A 262 -35.87 -93.94 114.89
CA GLY A 262 -37.01 -93.96 115.81
C GLY A 262 -37.72 -95.31 115.86
N LEU A 263 -37.96 -95.92 114.70
CA LEU A 263 -38.51 -97.29 114.60
C LEU A 263 -37.56 -98.33 115.20
N TYR A 264 -36.25 -98.21 114.94
CA TYR A 264 -35.23 -99.05 115.52
C TYR A 264 -35.19 -98.97 117.06
N LYS A 265 -35.28 -97.75 117.62
CA LYS A 265 -35.32 -97.52 119.07
C LYS A 265 -36.61 -98.04 119.71
N LYS A 266 -37.76 -97.87 119.05
CA LYS A 266 -39.06 -98.38 119.55
C LYS A 266 -39.12 -99.91 119.56
N LYS A 267 -38.49 -100.59 118.59
CA LYS A 267 -38.38 -102.07 118.59
C LYS A 267 -37.55 -102.60 119.77
N ARG A 268 -36.51 -101.89 120.21
CA ARG A 268 -35.69 -102.32 121.37
C ARG A 268 -36.37 -102.17 122.75
N GLY A 269 -37.59 -101.64 122.84
CA GLY A 269 -38.30 -101.50 124.11
C GLY A 269 -39.16 -102.71 124.52
N TRP A 270 -39.29 -103.73 123.67
CA TRP A 270 -40.23 -104.83 123.86
C TRP A 270 -39.51 -106.17 123.69
N GLU A 271 -38.71 -106.55 124.68
CA GLU A 271 -38.18 -107.92 124.88
C GLU A 271 -37.77 -108.10 126.37
N TYR A 272 -38.65 -108.79 127.14
CA TYR A 272 -38.44 -109.60 128.38
C TYR A 272 -38.55 -108.97 129.81
N PRO A 273 -38.96 -109.74 130.86
CA PRO A 273 -40.37 -109.84 131.31
C PRO A 273 -40.56 -109.68 132.85
N LEU A 274 -41.82 -109.56 133.29
CA LEU A 274 -42.41 -110.14 134.51
C LEU A 274 -43.94 -110.12 134.36
#